data_AF-A0A180GGS9-F1
#
_entry.id   AF-A0A180GGS9-F1
#
_cell.length_a   1.000
_cell.length_b   1.000
_cell.length_c   1.000
_cell.angle_alpha   90.00
_cell.angle_beta   90.00
_cell.angle_gamma   90.00
#
_symmetry.space_group_name_H-M   'P 1'
#
loop_
_entity.id
_entity.type
_entity.pdbx_description
1 polymer ?
#
loop_
_entity_poly.entity_id
_entity_poly.type
_entity_poly.pdbx_seq_one_letter_code
_entity_poly.pdbx_strand_id
1 'polypeptide(L)'
;MLMHLFLSPQLSKYEVTPATVGGAETVEQGTYERDPATGKFRDEDIARILRDATYDVAGAFGAQHTPAVLRWIDCQGMRTARDVWRACTLNEFREYLGLKAFESFKEWNSDETIANAMEDLVGHQR
;
A
#
# COMPACT_ATOMS: atom_id res chain seq x y z
N MET A 1 -40.40 15.66 13.58
CA MET A 1 -39.74 16.60 14.51
C MET A 1 -38.31 16.11 14.71
N LEU A 2 -37.38 16.73 13.97
CA LEU A 2 -35.93 16.88 14.18
C LEU A 2 -35.14 15.71 14.82
N MET A 3 -34.51 14.90 13.96
CA MET A 3 -33.21 14.26 14.25
C MET A 3 -32.11 15.30 14.04
N HIS A 4 -31.79 16.08 15.08
CA HIS A 4 -30.57 16.87 15.16
C HIS A 4 -29.64 16.18 16.14
N LEU A 5 -28.69 15.40 15.65
CA LEU A 5 -27.44 15.10 16.37
C LEU A 5 -26.45 14.43 15.40
N PHE A 6 -25.25 15.01 15.37
CA PHE A 6 -24.04 14.60 14.63
C PHE A 6 -23.98 14.91 13.14
N LEU A 7 -23.60 16.15 12.84
CA LEU A 7 -22.71 16.51 11.71
C LEU A 7 -22.06 17.86 12.07
N SER A 8 -21.08 17.80 12.97
CA SER A 8 -20.12 18.90 13.09
C SER A 8 -19.07 18.68 11.99
N PRO A 9 -18.81 19.65 11.10
CA PRO A 9 -17.88 19.49 10.00
C PRO A 9 -16.48 19.85 10.48
N GLN A 10 -15.90 19.06 11.37
CA GLN A 10 -14.46 19.13 11.61
C GLN A 10 -13.80 18.22 10.59
N LEU A 11 -13.78 18.72 9.35
CA LEU A 11 -12.95 18.19 8.28
C LEU A 11 -11.50 18.12 8.78
N SER A 12 -10.84 17.00 8.48
CA SER A 12 -9.45 16.76 8.87
C SER A 12 -8.57 17.91 8.37
N LYS A 13 -7.60 18.35 9.18
CA LYS A 13 -6.61 19.40 8.82
C LYS A 13 -5.78 19.11 7.55
N TYR A 14 -5.97 17.96 6.92
CA TYR A 14 -5.29 17.51 5.71
C TYR A 14 -6.19 17.50 4.46
N GLU A 15 -7.48 17.84 4.57
CA GLU A 15 -8.33 17.99 3.39
C GLU A 15 -8.13 19.38 2.77
N VAL A 16 -7.35 19.39 1.70
CA VAL A 16 -7.18 20.57 0.83
C VAL A 16 -8.41 20.67 -0.06
N THR A 17 -9.22 21.72 0.09
CA THR A 17 -10.23 22.06 -0.92
C THR A 17 -9.48 22.52 -2.17
N PRO A 18 -9.58 21.81 -3.32
CA PRO A 18 -8.88 22.26 -4.52
C PRO A 18 -9.46 23.61 -4.96
N ALA A 19 -8.58 24.55 -5.32
CA ALA A 19 -8.94 25.90 -5.67
C ALA A 19 -9.81 25.95 -6.95
N THR A 20 -10.82 26.83 -6.95
CA THR A 20 -11.88 26.82 -7.97
C THR A 20 -11.47 27.45 -9.31
N VAL A 21 -10.56 28.43 -9.38
CA VAL A 21 -10.07 29.00 -10.66
C VAL A 21 -8.72 29.73 -10.49
N GLY A 22 -7.73 29.39 -11.33
CA GLY A 22 -6.48 30.14 -11.61
C GLY A 22 -5.36 30.01 -10.56
N GLY A 23 -4.09 29.75 -10.89
CA GLY A 23 -3.44 29.54 -12.17
C GLY A 23 -2.08 28.87 -11.96
N ALA A 24 -1.53 28.36 -13.06
CA ALA A 24 -0.39 27.48 -13.05
C ALA A 24 0.96 28.18 -12.93
N GLU A 25 1.71 27.94 -11.86
CA GLU A 25 3.14 28.26 -11.80
C GLU A 25 3.94 26.98 -11.59
N THR A 26 4.83 26.68 -12.53
CA THR A 26 5.73 25.52 -12.43
C THR A 26 6.95 25.87 -11.60
N VAL A 27 7.22 25.10 -10.54
CA VAL A 27 8.61 24.83 -10.14
C VAL A 27 8.73 23.43 -9.53
N GLU A 28 9.64 22.65 -10.10
CA GLU A 28 10.07 21.28 -9.73
C GLU A 28 9.10 20.10 -10.01
N GLN A 29 9.70 18.94 -10.30
CA GLN A 29 9.03 17.69 -10.69
C GLN A 29 7.88 17.34 -9.73
N GLY A 30 6.66 17.18 -10.27
CA GLY A 30 5.55 16.54 -9.55
C GLY A 30 4.20 17.25 -9.59
N THR A 31 4.13 18.50 -10.07
CA THR A 31 2.85 19.23 -10.11
C THR A 31 2.34 19.32 -11.55
N TYR A 32 1.22 18.64 -11.83
CA TYR A 32 0.50 18.70 -13.11
C TYR A 32 -0.79 19.47 -12.96
N GLU A 33 -1.07 20.34 -13.92
CA GLU A 33 -2.21 21.23 -13.85
C GLU A 33 -3.33 20.78 -14.77
N ARG A 34 -4.55 20.91 -14.26
CA ARG A 34 -5.74 20.66 -15.04
C ARG A 34 -6.14 21.95 -15.75
N ASP A 35 -6.55 21.81 -17.00
CA ASP A 35 -7.18 22.89 -17.74
C ASP A 35 -8.39 23.41 -16.95
N PRO A 36 -8.47 24.71 -16.62
CA PRO A 36 -9.57 25.26 -15.81
C PRO A 36 -10.95 25.22 -16.50
N ALA A 37 -10.99 25.19 -17.83
CA ALA A 37 -12.23 25.15 -18.61
C ALA A 37 -12.71 23.72 -18.85
N THR A 38 -11.80 22.77 -19.07
CA THR A 38 -12.14 21.38 -19.41
C THR A 38 -11.93 20.38 -18.27
N GLY A 39 -11.16 20.73 -17.25
CA GLY A 39 -10.78 19.87 -16.11
C GLY A 39 -9.80 18.75 -16.46
N LYS A 40 -9.30 18.70 -17.70
CA LYS A 40 -8.40 17.65 -18.21
C LYS A 40 -6.95 17.99 -17.96
N PHE A 41 -6.12 16.95 -17.82
CA PHE A 41 -4.67 17.11 -17.96
C PHE A 41 -4.28 17.17 -19.44
N ARG A 42 -3.13 17.76 -19.73
CA ARG A 42 -2.59 17.77 -21.08
C ARG A 42 -2.13 16.37 -21.47
N ASP A 43 -2.41 15.97 -22.71
CA ASP A 43 -2.08 14.63 -23.20
C ASP A 43 -0.56 14.40 -23.19
N GLU A 44 0.25 15.44 -23.42
CA GLU A 44 1.70 15.36 -23.40
C GLU A 44 2.25 15.04 -22.00
N ASP A 45 1.58 15.53 -20.95
CA ASP A 45 1.97 15.26 -19.56
C ASP A 45 1.68 13.81 -19.19
N ILE A 46 0.51 13.29 -19.57
CA ILE A 46 0.14 11.90 -19.34
C ILE A 46 1.10 10.97 -20.10
N ALA A 47 1.37 11.26 -21.39
CA ALA A 47 2.28 10.48 -22.20
C ALA A 47 3.70 10.45 -21.63
N ARG A 48 4.16 11.59 -21.09
CA ARG A 48 5.44 11.70 -20.39
C ARG A 48 5.48 10.86 -19.12
N ILE A 49 4.48 10.98 -18.23
CA ILE A 49 4.41 10.18 -16.99
C ILE A 49 4.46 8.69 -17.32
N LEU A 50 3.67 8.25 -18.30
CA LEU A 50 3.60 6.84 -18.67
C LEU A 50 4.95 6.35 -19.22
N ARG A 51 5.58 7.13 -20.09
CA ARG A 51 6.91 6.83 -20.62
C ARG A 51 7.97 6.80 -19.52
N ASP A 52 7.93 7.76 -18.60
CA ASP A 52 8.95 7.87 -17.56
C ASP A 52 8.80 6.72 -16.55
N ALA A 53 7.57 6.34 -16.22
CA ALA A 53 7.26 5.20 -15.35
C ALA A 53 7.73 3.85 -15.91
N THR A 54 7.98 3.70 -17.21
CA THR A 54 8.55 2.44 -17.74
C THR A 54 10.05 2.30 -17.48
N TYR A 55 10.75 3.40 -17.17
CA TYR A 55 12.15 3.38 -16.78
C TYR A 55 12.34 3.17 -15.27
N ASP A 56 11.31 3.41 -14.47
CA ASP A 56 11.35 3.22 -13.02
C ASP A 56 11.14 1.73 -12.66
N VAL A 57 12.16 1.14 -12.04
CA VAL A 57 12.13 -0.26 -11.61
C VAL A 57 11.28 -0.39 -10.34
N ALA A 58 10.26 -1.24 -10.38
CA ALA A 58 9.45 -1.55 -9.21
C ALA A 58 10.28 -2.25 -8.12
N GLY A 59 9.96 -1.96 -6.86
CA GLY A 59 10.56 -2.64 -5.71
C GLY A 59 10.27 -4.14 -5.75
N ALA A 60 11.29 -4.96 -5.49
CA ALA A 60 11.12 -6.40 -5.37
C ALA A 60 10.26 -6.74 -4.14
N PHE A 61 9.46 -7.80 -4.26
CA PHE A 61 8.77 -8.35 -3.10
C PHE A 61 9.77 -9.04 -2.18
N GLY A 62 9.63 -8.82 -0.87
CA GLY A 62 10.50 -9.44 0.10
C GLY A 62 10.24 -8.96 1.52
N ALA A 63 10.92 -9.60 2.47
CA ALA A 63 10.92 -9.12 3.84
C ALA A 63 11.57 -7.73 3.91
N GLN A 64 10.98 -6.84 4.71
CA GLN A 64 11.44 -5.45 4.90
C GLN A 64 11.50 -4.59 3.62
N HIS A 65 10.82 -4.98 2.54
CA HIS A 65 10.78 -4.23 1.28
C HIS A 65 9.60 -3.25 1.14
N THR A 66 8.75 -3.11 2.18
CA THR A 66 7.64 -2.15 2.16
C THR A 66 8.13 -0.74 2.54
N PRO A 67 7.87 0.29 1.71
CA PRO A 67 8.21 1.66 2.08
C PRO A 67 7.43 2.12 3.31
N ALA A 68 8.04 2.95 4.16
CA ALA A 68 7.48 3.35 5.44
C ALA A 68 6.05 3.94 5.35
N VAL A 69 5.75 4.68 4.27
CA VAL A 69 4.43 5.26 4.01
C VAL A 69 3.33 4.21 3.81
N LEU A 70 3.66 3.01 3.32
CA LEU A 70 2.70 1.92 3.09
C LEU A 70 2.61 0.93 4.27
N ARG A 71 3.44 1.07 5.30
CA ARG A 71 3.44 0.16 6.48
C ARG A 71 2.05 0.02 7.11
N TRP A 72 1.28 1.10 7.17
CA TRP A 72 -0.08 1.06 7.72
C TRP A 72 -0.99 0.11 6.93
N ILE A 73 -0.90 0.15 5.60
CA ILE A 73 -1.72 -0.67 4.70
C ILE A 73 -1.40 -2.15 4.91
N ASP A 74 -0.11 -2.52 4.96
CA ASP A 74 0.32 -3.90 5.23
C ASP A 74 -0.19 -4.40 6.58
N CYS A 75 -0.08 -3.57 7.62
CA CYS A 75 -0.57 -3.90 8.95
C CYS A 75 -2.08 -4.12 8.97
N GLN A 76 -2.86 -3.32 8.23
CA GLN A 76 -4.30 -3.53 8.11
C GLN A 76 -4.64 -4.78 7.29
N GLY A 77 -3.93 -5.05 6.19
CA GLY A 77 -4.09 -6.27 5.41
C GLY A 77 -3.85 -7.53 6.25
N MET A 78 -2.80 -7.52 7.06
CA MET A 78 -2.48 -8.57 8.04
C MET A 78 -3.58 -8.80 9.08
N ARG A 79 -4.25 -7.73 9.55
CA ARG A 79 -5.39 -7.83 10.49
C ARG A 79 -6.62 -8.37 9.80
N THR A 80 -6.99 -7.82 8.66
CA THR A 80 -8.14 -8.28 7.87
C THR A 80 -8.04 -9.77 7.52
N ALA A 81 -6.84 -10.23 7.11
CA ALA A 81 -6.61 -11.64 6.81
C ALA A 81 -6.87 -12.55 8.03
N ARG A 82 -6.48 -12.12 9.24
CA ARG A 82 -6.67 -12.90 10.48
C ARG A 82 -8.09 -12.80 11.04
N ASP A 83 -8.60 -11.58 11.17
CA ASP A 83 -9.79 -11.29 11.98
C ASP A 83 -11.08 -11.40 11.17
N VAL A 84 -11.05 -10.98 9.91
CA VAL A 84 -12.25 -10.89 9.05
C VAL A 84 -12.36 -12.13 8.17
N TRP A 85 -11.31 -12.46 7.42
CA TRP A 85 -11.34 -13.57 6.47
C TRP A 85 -10.96 -14.90 7.07
N ARG A 86 -10.24 -14.89 8.21
CA ARG A 86 -9.71 -16.09 8.86
C ARG A 86 -8.96 -16.98 7.87
N ALA A 87 -8.05 -16.36 7.12
CA ALA A 87 -7.22 -17.04 6.15
C ALA A 87 -6.41 -18.18 6.81
N CYS A 88 -6.11 -19.22 6.04
CA CYS A 88 -5.30 -20.34 6.48
C CYS A 88 -3.83 -19.93 6.69
N THR A 89 -3.06 -20.81 7.32
CA THR A 89 -1.61 -20.66 7.46
C THR A 89 -0.89 -20.85 6.13
N LEU A 90 0.38 -20.42 6.07
CA LEU A 90 1.20 -20.57 4.87
C LEU A 90 1.43 -22.06 4.50
N ASN A 91 1.62 -22.94 5.48
CA ASN A 91 1.81 -24.36 5.22
C ASN A 91 0.52 -25.03 4.71
N GLU A 92 -0.64 -24.74 5.31
CA GLU A 92 -1.93 -25.22 4.79
C GLU A 92 -2.16 -24.72 3.35
N PHE A 93 -1.80 -23.48 3.04
CA PHE A 93 -1.89 -22.94 1.69
C PHE A 93 -0.96 -23.66 0.71
N ARG A 94 0.28 -23.99 1.14
CA ARG A 94 1.24 -24.75 0.32
C ARG A 94 0.75 -26.16 0.05
N GLU A 95 0.28 -26.87 1.07
CA GLU A 95 -0.27 -28.22 0.94
C GLU A 95 -1.49 -28.25 0.01
N TYR A 96 -2.37 -27.25 0.11
CA TYR A 96 -3.51 -27.10 -0.79
C TYR A 96 -3.07 -26.95 -2.26
N LEU A 97 -1.95 -26.27 -2.51
CA LEU A 97 -1.33 -26.17 -3.84
C LEU A 97 -0.46 -27.37 -4.24
N GLY A 98 -0.35 -28.40 -3.38
CA GLY A 98 0.50 -29.57 -3.61
C GLY A 98 2.00 -29.30 -3.43
N LEU A 99 2.37 -28.24 -2.72
CA LEU A 99 3.76 -27.88 -2.41
C LEU A 99 4.18 -28.45 -1.05
N LYS A 100 5.47 -28.76 -0.89
CA LYS A 100 6.05 -29.21 0.37
C LYS A 100 5.86 -28.15 1.46
N ALA A 101 5.26 -28.51 2.60
CA ALA A 101 5.23 -27.65 3.78
C ALA A 101 6.67 -27.30 4.23
N PHE A 102 6.87 -26.08 4.71
CA PHE A 102 8.14 -25.68 5.29
C PHE A 102 8.30 -26.31 6.67
N GLU A 103 9.46 -26.90 6.93
CA GLU A 103 9.82 -27.54 8.22
C GLU A 103 10.48 -26.55 9.19
N SER A 104 10.99 -25.44 8.69
CA SER A 104 11.59 -24.38 9.50
C SER A 104 11.49 -23.01 8.83
N PHE A 105 11.59 -21.94 9.63
CA PHE A 105 11.65 -20.57 9.10
C PHE A 105 12.89 -20.31 8.23
N LYS A 106 13.97 -21.07 8.41
CA LYS A 106 15.17 -20.99 7.55
C LYS A 106 14.93 -21.58 6.14
N GLU A 107 14.03 -22.56 6.01
CA GLU A 107 13.60 -23.07 4.69
C GLU A 107 12.70 -22.05 3.98
N TRP A 108 11.96 -21.25 4.75
CA TRP A 108 11.12 -20.16 4.22
C TRP A 108 11.92 -18.94 3.79
N ASN A 109 12.92 -18.53 4.56
CA ASN A 109 13.76 -17.38 4.24
C ASN A 109 15.23 -17.65 4.57
N SER A 110 16.11 -17.46 3.58
CA SER A 110 17.56 -17.69 3.72
C SER A 110 18.27 -16.68 4.61
N ASP A 111 17.68 -15.51 4.86
CA ASP A 111 18.23 -14.53 5.82
C ASP A 111 17.89 -14.96 7.25
N GLU A 112 18.91 -15.37 7.99
CA GLU A 112 18.76 -15.83 9.37
C GLU A 112 18.16 -14.76 10.30
N THR A 113 18.43 -13.48 10.06
CA THR A 113 17.87 -12.39 10.87
C THR A 113 16.36 -12.36 10.79
N ILE A 114 15.83 -12.54 9.57
CA ILE A 114 14.39 -12.54 9.30
C ILE A 114 13.75 -13.85 9.79
N ALA A 115 14.41 -14.99 9.52
CA ALA A 115 13.92 -16.29 9.95
C ALA A 115 13.81 -16.37 11.49
N ASN A 116 14.85 -15.95 12.21
CA ASN A 116 14.87 -15.96 13.68
C ASN A 116 13.81 -14.98 14.25
N ALA A 117 13.66 -13.78 13.68
CA ALA A 117 12.64 -12.83 14.13
C ALA A 117 11.21 -13.39 14.00
N MET A 118 10.94 -14.18 12.95
CA MET A 118 9.66 -14.85 12.78
C MET A 118 9.48 -16.01 13.77
N GLU A 119 10.53 -16.76 14.03
CA GLU A 119 10.53 -17.83 15.03
C GLU A 119 10.24 -17.29 16.44
N ASP A 120 10.83 -16.15 16.81
CA ASP A 120 10.55 -15.48 18.08
C ASP A 120 9.11 -14.96 18.17
N LEU A 121 8.56 -14.46 17.06
CA LEU A 121 7.22 -13.85 17.03
C LEU A 121 6.10 -14.89 17.11
N VAL A 122 6.25 -16.01 16.39
CA VAL A 122 5.18 -17.01 16.19
C VAL A 122 5.42 -18.26 17.05
N GLY A 123 6.65 -18.49 17.49
CA GLY A 123 7.08 -19.76 18.07
C GLY A 123 7.32 -20.82 16.99
N HIS A 124 7.65 -22.04 17.42
CA HIS A 124 7.90 -23.17 16.52
C HIS A 124 6.62 -23.55 15.73
N GLN A 125 6.78 -23.76 14.41
CA GLN A 125 5.71 -24.28 13.55
C GLN A 125 5.19 -25.62 14.12
N ARG A 126 3.88 -25.71 14.35
CA ARG A 126 3.21 -27.01 14.49
C ARG A 126 2.86 -27.57 13.13
#